data_AF-A0A3M1R0N0-F1
#
_entry.id   AF-A0A3M1R0N0-F1
#
_cell.length_a   1.000
_cell.length_b   1.000
_cell.length_c   1.000
_cell.angle_alpha   90.00
_cell.angle_beta   90.00
_cell.angle_gamma   90.00
#
_symmetry.space_group_name_H-M   'P 1'
#
loop_
_entity.id
_entity.type
_entity.pdbx_description
1 polymer ?
#
loop_
_entity_poly.entity_id
_entity_poly.type
_entity_poly.pdbx_seq_one_letter_code
_entity_poly.pdbx_strand_id
1 'polypeptide(L)'
;MAAENPTPPADDKPSQGQDTFAERLAALRQEIALLPDDKRAELEELADATERLHHQMRKATRQALAQLGNLQLGIKYLLFDLEATKRENEELRRSQGQ
;
A
#
# COMPACT_ATOMS: atom_id res chain seq x y z
N MET A 1 14.57 -9.54 34.63
CA MET A 1 13.93 -10.25 33.51
C MET A 1 13.86 -9.26 32.36
N ALA A 2 14.64 -9.47 31.31
CA ALA A 2 14.76 -8.55 30.19
C ALA A 2 13.50 -8.61 29.32
N ALA A 3 13.03 -7.45 28.87
CA ALA A 3 11.87 -7.30 28.01
C ALA A 3 12.18 -7.83 26.61
N GLU A 4 11.47 -8.88 26.20
CA GLU A 4 11.47 -9.37 24.83
C GLU A 4 10.40 -8.59 24.06
N ASN A 5 10.82 -7.54 23.34
CA ASN A 5 9.97 -6.92 22.34
C ASN A 5 9.87 -7.85 21.13
N PRO A 6 8.69 -7.96 20.48
CA PRO A 6 8.45 -8.93 19.45
C PRO A 6 9.27 -8.61 18.19
N THR A 7 10.02 -9.59 17.70
CA THR A 7 10.57 -9.57 16.35
C THR A 7 9.40 -9.53 15.36
N PRO A 8 9.30 -8.51 14.48
CA PRO A 8 8.29 -8.53 13.43
C PRO A 8 8.61 -9.68 12.46
N PRO A 9 7.67 -10.60 12.19
CA PRO A 9 7.92 -11.64 11.21
C PRO A 9 7.93 -11.02 9.80
N ALA A 10 9.13 -11.12 9.21
CA ALA A 10 9.53 -11.13 7.81
C ALA A 10 8.45 -10.86 6.73
N ASP A 11 8.83 -9.94 5.85
CA ASP A 11 8.53 -9.93 4.42
C ASP A 11 7.05 -9.88 4.02
N ASP A 12 6.57 -8.64 3.97
CA ASP A 12 5.72 -8.13 2.91
C ASP A 12 6.16 -8.67 1.54
N LYS A 13 5.57 -9.79 1.08
CA LYS A 13 5.67 -10.21 -0.33
C LYS A 13 4.47 -9.72 -1.12
N PRO A 14 4.58 -8.55 -1.77
CA PRO A 14 3.87 -8.27 -3.01
C PRO A 14 4.88 -8.00 -4.14
N SER A 15 5.87 -8.90 -4.32
CA SER A 15 6.79 -8.85 -5.47
C SER A 15 6.24 -9.58 -6.70
N GLN A 16 5.51 -10.69 -6.50
CA GLN A 16 5.08 -11.58 -7.58
C GLN A 16 4.25 -10.89 -8.68
N GLY A 17 3.50 -9.83 -8.37
CA GLY A 17 2.71 -9.09 -9.36
C GLY A 17 3.47 -8.02 -10.16
N GLN A 18 4.59 -7.51 -9.64
CA GLN A 18 5.38 -6.46 -10.32
C GLN A 18 6.28 -7.08 -11.38
N ASP A 19 7.01 -8.11 -10.95
CA ASP A 19 7.93 -8.86 -11.79
C ASP A 19 7.15 -9.45 -12.98
N THR A 20 5.96 -10.02 -12.72
CA THR A 20 5.14 -10.63 -13.77
C THR A 20 4.53 -9.65 -14.78
N PHE A 21 4.18 -8.42 -14.40
CA PHE A 21 3.68 -7.43 -15.38
C PHE A 21 4.81 -6.91 -16.26
N ALA A 22 5.93 -6.52 -15.64
CA ALA A 22 7.09 -6.00 -16.37
C ALA A 22 7.68 -7.06 -17.31
N GLU A 23 7.81 -8.30 -16.85
CA GLU A 23 8.28 -9.43 -17.66
C GLU A 23 7.36 -9.69 -18.86
N ARG A 24 6.04 -9.70 -18.65
CA ARG A 24 5.07 -9.92 -19.73
C ARG A 24 5.04 -8.77 -20.73
N LEU A 25 5.17 -7.53 -20.26
CA LEU A 25 5.23 -6.37 -21.13
C LEU A 25 6.53 -6.36 -21.94
N ALA A 26 7.65 -6.73 -21.33
CA ALA A 26 8.94 -6.87 -22.02
C ALA A 26 8.89 -7.97 -23.10
N ALA A 27 8.30 -9.13 -22.80
CA ALA A 27 8.08 -10.19 -23.77
C ALA A 27 7.17 -9.73 -24.93
N LEU A 28 6.07 -9.04 -24.61
CA LEU A 28 5.15 -8.49 -25.62
C LEU A 28 5.85 -7.48 -26.53
N ARG A 29 6.71 -6.60 -25.98
CA ARG A 29 7.50 -5.65 -26.79
C ARG A 29 8.47 -6.37 -27.73
N GLN A 30 9.09 -7.47 -27.29
CA GLN A 30 9.94 -8.29 -28.16
C GLN A 30 9.14 -8.93 -29.31
N GLU A 31 7.92 -9.39 -29.04
CA GLU A 31 7.02 -9.92 -30.08
C GLU A 31 6.58 -8.84 -31.06
N ILE A 32 6.27 -7.63 -30.59
CA ILE A 32 5.92 -6.48 -31.44
C ILE A 32 7.09 -6.10 -32.36
N ALA A 33 8.33 -6.21 -31.87
CA ALA A 33 9.53 -5.93 -32.66
C ALA A 33 9.76 -6.89 -33.85
N LEU A 34 9.10 -8.05 -33.87
CA LEU A 34 9.18 -9.02 -34.97
C LEU A 34 8.13 -8.78 -36.07
N LEU A 35 7.18 -7.86 -35.86
CA LEU A 35 6.12 -7.57 -36.82
C LEU A 35 6.61 -6.64 -37.96
N PRO A 36 5.93 -6.62 -39.12
CA PRO A 36 6.15 -5.63 -40.18
C PRO A 36 5.88 -4.20 -39.70
N ASP A 37 6.59 -3.22 -40.27
CA ASP A 37 6.57 -1.81 -39.81
C ASP A 37 5.16 -1.21 -39.77
N ASP A 38 4.31 -1.59 -40.71
CA ASP A 38 2.94 -1.10 -40.90
C ASP A 38 2.04 -1.32 -39.67
N LYS A 39 2.33 -2.34 -38.84
CA LYS A 39 1.54 -2.68 -37.63
C LYS A 39 2.29 -2.42 -36.33
N ARG A 40 3.59 -2.09 -36.41
CA ARG A 40 4.47 -1.92 -35.26
C ARG A 40 4.13 -0.67 -34.47
N ALA A 41 3.92 0.46 -35.16
CA ALA A 41 3.72 1.76 -34.53
C ALA A 41 2.47 1.82 -33.64
N GLU A 42 1.32 1.33 -34.10
CA GLU A 42 0.08 1.31 -33.31
C GLU A 42 0.20 0.42 -32.05
N LEU A 43 0.91 -0.71 -32.17
CA LEU A 43 1.10 -1.64 -31.05
C LEU A 43 2.12 -1.13 -30.03
N GLU A 44 3.17 -0.45 -30.48
CA GLU A 44 4.12 0.25 -29.59
C GLU A 44 3.42 1.37 -28.81
N GLU A 45 2.60 2.18 -29.48
CA GLU A 45 1.82 3.24 -28.83
C GLU A 45 0.87 2.67 -27.77
N LEU A 46 0.18 1.56 -28.09
CA LEU A 46 -0.72 0.89 -27.15
C LEU A 46 0.04 0.27 -25.96
N ALA A 47 1.20 -0.32 -26.18
CA ALA A 47 2.06 -0.85 -25.13
C ALA A 47 2.51 0.28 -24.18
N ASP A 48 2.93 1.42 -24.73
CA ASP A 48 3.33 2.61 -23.96
C ASP A 48 2.16 3.22 -23.18
N ALA A 49 0.97 3.28 -23.77
CA ALA A 49 -0.23 3.75 -23.09
C ALA A 49 -0.60 2.82 -21.93
N THR A 50 -0.51 1.50 -22.15
CA THR A 50 -0.81 0.48 -21.13
C THR A 50 0.17 0.54 -19.96
N GLU A 51 1.46 0.69 -20.24
CA GLU A 51 2.49 0.82 -19.20
C GLU A 51 2.27 2.08 -18.35
N ARG A 52 2.01 3.22 -19.00
CA ARG A 52 1.72 4.49 -18.33
C ARG A 52 0.48 4.37 -17.43
N LEU A 53 -0.60 3.79 -17.94
CA LEU A 53 -1.83 3.59 -17.17
C LEU A 53 -1.58 2.68 -15.97
N HIS A 54 -0.89 1.55 -16.16
CA HIS A 54 -0.57 0.62 -15.08
C HIS A 54 0.24 1.32 -13.97
N HIS A 55 1.25 2.10 -14.34
CA HIS A 55 2.05 2.86 -13.39
C HIS A 55 1.21 3.88 -12.61
N GLN A 56 0.33 4.62 -13.29
CA GLN A 56 -0.58 5.59 -12.66
C GLN A 56 -1.52 4.92 -11.66
N MET A 57 -2.17 3.81 -12.05
CA MET A 57 -3.07 3.06 -11.17
C MET A 57 -2.34 2.54 -9.94
N ARG A 58 -1.15 1.95 -10.10
CA ARG A 58 -0.34 1.49 -8.95
C ARG A 58 0.03 2.63 -8.01
N LYS A 59 0.42 3.79 -8.56
CA LYS A 59 0.74 4.97 -7.75
C LYS A 59 -0.49 5.42 -6.94
N ALA A 60 -1.66 5.52 -7.57
CA ALA A 60 -2.89 5.89 -6.91
C ALA A 60 -3.27 4.90 -5.80
N THR A 61 -3.17 3.59 -6.06
CA THR A 61 -3.45 2.56 -5.05
C THR A 61 -2.49 2.65 -3.87
N ARG A 62 -1.18 2.81 -4.11
CA ARG A 62 -0.19 2.98 -3.02
C ARG A 62 -0.50 4.22 -2.18
N GLN A 63 -0.85 5.33 -2.82
CA GLN A 63 -1.23 6.56 -2.11
C GLN A 63 -2.49 6.33 -1.26
N ALA A 64 -3.53 5.69 -1.80
CA ALA A 64 -4.74 5.38 -1.06
C ALA A 64 -4.48 4.48 0.16
N LEU A 65 -3.67 3.42 -0.01
CA LEU A 65 -3.27 2.54 1.09
C LEU A 65 -2.49 3.29 2.18
N ALA A 66 -1.60 4.21 1.79
CA ALA A 66 -0.88 5.05 2.76
C ALA A 66 -1.83 5.96 3.55
N GLN A 67 -2.82 6.57 2.89
CA GLN A 67 -3.83 7.38 3.58
C GLN A 67 -4.72 6.55 4.51
N LEU A 68 -5.07 5.34 4.12
CA LEU A 68 -5.78 4.41 5.00
C LEU A 68 -4.94 4.05 6.22
N GLY A 69 -3.65 3.80 6.04
CA GLY A 69 -2.71 3.59 7.15
C GLY A 69 -2.65 4.78 8.10
N ASN A 70 -2.60 6.01 7.58
CA ASN A 70 -2.66 7.23 8.40
C ASN A 70 -3.97 7.31 9.19
N LEU A 71 -5.10 7.01 8.55
CA LEU A 71 -6.40 7.01 9.22
C LEU A 71 -6.45 5.96 10.33
N GLN A 72 -5.96 4.75 10.07
CA GLN A 72 -5.90 3.68 11.07
C GLN A 72 -5.06 4.10 12.28
N LEU A 73 -3.94 4.80 12.05
CA LEU A 73 -3.13 5.35 13.13
C LEU A 73 -3.89 6.42 13.92
N GLY A 74 -4.58 7.33 13.24
CA GLY A 74 -5.44 8.33 13.88
C GLY A 74 -6.52 7.69 14.78
N ILE A 75 -7.17 6.62 14.32
CA ILE A 75 -8.14 5.88 15.12
C ILE A 75 -7.49 5.26 16.36
N LYS A 76 -6.29 4.68 16.24
CA LYS A 76 -5.57 4.12 17.40
C LYS A 76 -5.29 5.18 18.46
N TYR A 77 -4.90 6.39 18.06
CA TYR A 77 -4.68 7.50 18.98
C TYR A 77 -5.98 7.97 19.64
N LEU A 78 -7.07 8.11 18.89
CA LEU A 78 -8.36 8.49 19.46
C LEU A 78 -8.87 7.47 20.50
N LEU A 79 -8.69 6.17 20.23
CA LEU A 79 -9.06 5.14 21.19
C LEU A 79 -8.18 5.16 22.44
N PHE A 80 -6.89 5.43 22.28
CA PHE A 80 -5.97 5.58 23.40
C PHE A 80 -6.33 6.78 24.28
N ASP A 81 -6.59 7.94 23.68
CA ASP A 81 -6.98 9.15 24.41
C ASP A 81 -8.34 8.98 25.10
N LEU A 82 -9.28 8.28 24.46
CA LEU A 82 -10.57 7.93 25.06
C LEU A 82 -10.39 7.05 26.31
N GLU A 83 -9.50 6.06 26.24
CA GLU A 83 -9.22 5.18 27.38
C GLU A 83 -8.53 5.94 28.53
N ALA A 84 -7.59 6.83 28.22
CA ALA A 84 -6.95 7.69 29.21
C ALA A 84 -7.98 8.60 29.92
N THR A 85 -8.85 9.28 29.16
CA THR A 85 -9.88 10.15 29.73
C THR A 85 -10.94 9.40 30.54
N LYS A 86 -11.28 8.16 30.16
CA LYS A 86 -12.15 7.30 30.98
C LYS A 86 -11.52 6.96 32.33
N ARG A 87 -10.24 6.56 32.34
CA ARG A 87 -9.51 6.23 33.58
C ARG A 87 -9.40 7.43 34.50
N GLU A 88 -9.03 8.59 33.96
CA GLU A 88 -8.96 9.83 34.74
C GLU A 88 -10.31 10.19 35.36
N ASN A 89 -11.41 10.06 34.61
CA ASN A 89 -12.75 10.33 35.13
C ASN A 89 -13.12 9.36 36.26
N GLU A 90 -12.83 8.07 36.11
CA GLU A 90 -13.04 7.08 37.18
C GLU A 90 -12.25 7.41 38.43
N GLU A 91 -10.98 7.79 38.30
CA GLU A 91 -10.13 8.20 39.43
C GLU A 91 -10.68 9.44 40.12
N LEU A 92 -11.11 10.45 39.35
CA LEU A 92 -11.73 11.65 39.88
C LEU A 92 -13.01 11.34 40.66
N ARG A 93 -13.88 10.46 40.14
CA ARG A 93 -15.12 10.06 40.83
C ARG A 93 -14.82 9.33 42.14
N ARG A 94 -13.85 8.41 42.14
CA ARG A 94 -13.38 7.72 43.36
C ARG A 94 -12.86 8.72 44.40
N SER A 95 -12.09 9.73 43.99
CA SER A 95 -11.55 10.74 44.90
C SER A 95 -12.62 11.66 45.51
N GLN A 96 -13.74 11.85 44.81
CA GLN A 96 -14.87 12.70 45.24
C GLN A 96 -15.96 11.94 46.01
N GLY A 97 -15.77 10.63 46.28
CA GLY A 97 -16.70 9.83 47.08
C GLY A 97 -18.06 9.59 46.42
N GLN A 98 -18.12 9.60 45.08
CA GLN A 98 -19.30 9.18 44.29
C GLN A 98 -19.21 7.73 43.86
#